data_AF-A0A1G0D5A4-F1
#
_entry.id   AF-A0A1G0D5A4-F1
#
_cell.length_a   1.000
_cell.length_b   1.000
_cell.length_c   1.000
_cell.angle_alpha   90.00
_cell.angle_beta   90.00
_cell.angle_gamma   90.00
#
_symmetry.space_group_name_H-M   'P 1'
#
loop_
_entity.id
_entity.type
_entity.pdbx_description
1 polymer ?
#
loop_
_entity_poly.entity_id
_entity_poly.type
_entity_poly.pdbx_seq_one_letter_code
_entity_poly.pdbx_strand_id
1 'polypeptide(L)'
;MNGVVRLFFGLVAFMWLQPAWGGDAINGTYEECIEEPIFEGRVCTVQANRDAKIGVILIHGLGGSVDDWLHTIPALATDFHVVAFDLPGFGKSDKGSQHYSPTHYARLAHFLADHYLKNKPYHVVGHSMGGAIALRFAAQQPLRFKRLVLIDAAGILHPLVITKYQAGSVMERASGVQQFRGFAERLSGKILEQAERLPISPTDIVDTALGRDRVLDGGPEKIAALALAGENFSYAISSVTAPTLVLWGDNDLVVPLRTGKVLAARMPHARLEIITDSGHVPMLEQTERLNALVSKHLLASDDVQAEYYQQASPLPEFASERVGACSGESGKVFEGDYRAIELRDCSNITIRNARIGQLTVLNSRLNLTNTDIVGKDVGLLADNSDITITNGEISGGIAITAESSRLDLAGVRLNGTQAAVSGVNSKFIFSVSQVSSPHKTGHLHVFKNMGNEEL
;
A
#
# COMPACT_ATOMS: atom_id res chain seq x y z
N MET A 1 24.67 18.90 -11.35
CA MET A 1 23.65 18.64 -10.30
C MET A 1 23.12 17.20 -10.36
N ASN A 2 24.00 16.20 -10.49
CA ASN A 2 23.64 14.77 -10.67
C ASN A 2 24.18 13.87 -9.53
N GLY A 3 24.36 14.40 -8.32
CA GLY A 3 25.14 13.72 -7.26
C GLY A 3 24.38 13.37 -5.97
N VAL A 4 23.13 13.80 -5.79
CA VAL A 4 22.47 13.75 -4.46
C VAL A 4 21.48 12.59 -4.32
N VAL A 5 21.06 11.95 -5.41
CA VAL A 5 20.13 10.79 -5.36
C VAL A 5 20.86 9.46 -5.12
N ARG A 6 22.20 9.42 -5.20
CA ARG A 6 23.01 8.21 -4.96
C ARG A 6 23.29 7.89 -3.48
N LEU A 7 22.81 8.70 -2.54
CA LEU A 7 23.29 8.66 -1.15
C LEU A 7 22.40 7.90 -0.14
N PHE A 8 21.36 7.17 -0.58
CA PHE A 8 20.54 6.38 0.35
C PHE A 8 20.30 4.91 -0.04
N PHE A 9 20.84 4.42 -1.16
CA PHE A 9 20.73 3.01 -1.59
C PHE A 9 22.08 2.31 -1.77
N GLY A 10 23.20 2.90 -1.30
CA GLY A 10 24.55 2.51 -1.75
C GLY A 10 25.58 2.24 -0.66
N LEU A 11 25.20 1.82 0.55
CA LEU A 11 26.16 1.61 1.65
C LEU A 11 26.00 0.29 2.41
N VAL A 12 25.72 -0.81 1.70
CA VAL A 12 26.21 -2.17 2.03
C VAL A 12 26.42 -2.96 0.73
N ALA A 13 27.32 -2.52 -0.13
CA ALA A 13 27.71 -3.30 -1.30
C ALA A 13 29.12 -2.91 -1.73
N PHE A 14 30.16 -3.45 -1.09
CA PHE A 14 31.45 -3.61 -1.75
C PHE A 14 32.33 -4.67 -1.06
N MET A 15 33.00 -5.43 -1.93
CA MET A 15 34.03 -6.46 -1.71
C MET A 15 33.54 -7.89 -1.40
N TRP A 16 33.13 -8.61 -2.45
CA TRP A 16 33.65 -9.97 -2.69
C TRP A 16 33.93 -10.16 -4.18
N LEU A 17 35.12 -10.70 -4.47
CA LEU A 17 35.59 -11.07 -5.80
C LEU A 17 34.61 -12.04 -6.46
N GLN A 18 34.21 -11.75 -7.70
CA GLN A 18 33.41 -12.64 -8.55
C GLN A 18 34.18 -13.93 -8.86
N PRO A 19 33.70 -15.14 -8.51
CA PRO A 19 34.12 -16.34 -9.20
C PRO A 19 33.41 -16.42 -10.55
N ALA A 20 34.14 -16.88 -11.56
CA ALA A 20 33.59 -17.21 -12.87
C ALA A 20 32.46 -18.26 -12.76
N TRP A 21 31.41 -18.05 -13.54
CA TRP A 21 30.14 -18.78 -13.47
C TRP A 21 30.21 -20.18 -14.07
N GLY A 22 29.64 -21.14 -13.33
CA GLY A 22 29.59 -22.57 -13.66
C GLY A 22 29.89 -23.45 -12.45
N GLY A 23 29.07 -23.38 -11.40
CA GLY A 23 29.23 -24.20 -10.19
C GLY A 23 28.41 -23.68 -9.01
N ASP A 24 27.88 -24.58 -8.20
CA ASP A 24 26.93 -24.35 -7.09
C ASP A 24 27.29 -23.12 -6.24
N ALA A 25 26.48 -22.07 -6.31
CA ALA A 25 26.60 -20.90 -5.44
C ALA A 25 25.59 -20.99 -4.29
N ILE A 26 26.09 -20.78 -3.06
CA ILE A 26 25.39 -20.74 -1.76
C ILE A 26 24.47 -21.95 -1.49
N ASN A 27 24.92 -22.91 -0.66
CA ASN A 27 24.08 -23.90 0.04
C ASN A 27 22.83 -24.43 -0.70
N GLY A 28 23.00 -25.02 -1.89
CA GLY A 28 21.90 -25.71 -2.59
C GLY A 28 20.91 -24.79 -3.32
N THR A 29 21.31 -23.57 -3.68
CA THR A 29 20.57 -22.73 -4.63
C THR A 29 21.00 -22.95 -6.09
N TYR A 30 20.09 -22.70 -7.02
CA TYR A 30 20.29 -22.84 -8.47
C TYR A 30 19.92 -21.53 -9.16
N GLU A 31 20.87 -20.92 -9.86
CA GLU A 31 20.65 -19.69 -10.61
C GLU A 31 20.54 -19.97 -12.12
N GLU A 32 19.56 -19.36 -12.78
CA GLU A 32 19.43 -19.41 -14.23
C GLU A 32 18.71 -18.17 -14.77
N CYS A 33 18.99 -17.81 -16.02
CA CYS A 33 18.22 -16.81 -16.74
C CYS A 33 17.52 -17.46 -17.93
N ILE A 34 16.20 -17.27 -18.03
CA ILE A 34 15.36 -17.84 -19.09
C ILE A 34 14.70 -16.73 -19.90
N GLU A 35 14.41 -17.01 -21.16
CA GLU A 35 13.56 -16.12 -21.98
C GLU A 35 12.12 -16.13 -21.44
N GLU A 36 11.51 -14.96 -21.35
CA GLU A 36 10.13 -14.80 -20.91
C GLU A 36 9.29 -13.98 -21.91
N PRO A 37 7.97 -14.27 -22.04
CA PRO A 37 7.17 -13.69 -23.11
C PRO A 37 6.46 -12.38 -22.76
N ILE A 38 6.61 -11.84 -21.54
CA ILE A 38 5.89 -10.64 -21.09
C ILE A 38 6.65 -9.37 -21.46
N PHE A 39 7.97 -9.36 -21.25
CA PHE A 39 8.84 -8.22 -21.56
C PHE A 39 9.80 -8.49 -22.72
N GLU A 40 9.70 -9.67 -23.33
CA GLU A 40 10.47 -10.10 -24.50
C GLU A 40 11.99 -10.04 -24.26
N GLY A 41 12.41 -10.56 -23.11
CA GLY A 41 13.83 -10.68 -22.77
C GLY A 41 14.09 -11.78 -21.74
N ARG A 42 15.28 -11.73 -21.14
CA ARG A 42 15.69 -12.71 -20.12
C ARG A 42 15.36 -12.26 -18.72
N VAL A 43 14.73 -13.15 -17.97
CA VAL A 43 14.53 -13.05 -16.53
C VAL A 43 15.46 -13.99 -15.79
N CYS A 44 16.24 -13.44 -14.86
CA CYS A 44 17.17 -14.19 -14.02
C CYS A 44 16.50 -14.58 -12.71
N THR A 45 16.68 -15.85 -12.32
CA THR A 45 15.99 -16.49 -11.21
C THR A 45 16.96 -17.24 -10.31
N VAL A 46 16.59 -17.37 -9.04
CA VAL A 46 17.25 -18.19 -8.02
C VAL A 46 16.21 -19.19 -7.49
N GLN A 47 16.54 -20.47 -7.52
CA GLN A 47 15.71 -21.55 -6.99
C GLN A 47 16.38 -22.25 -5.81
N ALA A 48 15.61 -22.69 -4.83
CA ALA A 48 16.11 -23.49 -3.71
C ALA A 48 15.11 -24.60 -3.33
N ASN A 49 15.60 -25.77 -2.90
CA ASN A 49 14.79 -26.94 -2.54
C ASN A 49 13.74 -27.31 -3.60
N ARG A 50 14.21 -27.56 -4.84
CA ARG A 50 13.35 -27.84 -6.02
C ARG A 50 12.45 -29.07 -5.88
N ASP A 51 12.77 -29.97 -4.96
CA ASP A 51 12.02 -31.21 -4.72
C ASP A 51 10.85 -31.04 -3.74
N ALA A 52 10.78 -29.93 -3.01
CA ALA A 52 9.66 -29.64 -2.12
C ALA A 52 8.31 -29.61 -2.86
N LYS A 53 7.27 -30.08 -2.18
CA LYS A 53 5.94 -30.29 -2.77
C LYS A 53 5.12 -29.01 -2.95
N ILE A 54 5.45 -27.97 -2.19
CA ILE A 54 4.76 -26.67 -2.19
C ILE A 54 5.79 -25.62 -2.60
N GLY A 55 5.42 -24.71 -3.49
CA GLY A 55 6.30 -23.63 -3.92
C GLY A 55 6.05 -22.31 -3.21
N VAL A 56 7.03 -21.42 -3.27
CA VAL A 56 6.87 -20.01 -2.88
C VAL A 56 7.59 -19.12 -3.89
N ILE A 57 6.87 -18.12 -4.40
CA ILE A 57 7.43 -17.07 -5.26
C ILE A 57 7.79 -15.86 -4.40
N LEU A 58 9.01 -15.37 -4.51
CA LEU A 58 9.49 -14.15 -3.83
C LEU A 58 9.67 -13.02 -4.84
N ILE A 59 9.06 -11.86 -4.57
CA ILE A 59 9.04 -10.70 -5.48
C ILE A 59 9.62 -9.47 -4.78
N HIS A 60 10.78 -9.01 -5.23
CA HIS A 60 11.51 -7.88 -4.63
C HIS A 60 10.87 -6.50 -4.95
N GLY A 61 11.36 -5.46 -4.28
CA GLY A 61 10.89 -4.08 -4.40
C GLY A 61 11.52 -3.29 -5.55
N LEU A 62 11.08 -2.03 -5.72
CA LEU A 62 11.65 -1.12 -6.72
C LEU A 62 13.13 -0.86 -6.42
N GLY A 63 14.00 -1.07 -7.41
CA GLY A 63 15.45 -0.86 -7.29
C GLY A 63 16.20 -2.01 -6.61
N GLY A 64 15.49 -3.05 -6.15
CA GLY A 64 16.06 -4.23 -5.52
C GLY A 64 16.47 -5.32 -6.51
N SER A 65 16.74 -6.51 -5.95
CA SER A 65 17.08 -7.75 -6.67
C SER A 65 16.71 -8.96 -5.81
N VAL A 66 17.03 -10.16 -6.28
CA VAL A 66 17.00 -11.39 -5.46
C VAL A 66 17.81 -11.29 -4.16
N ASP A 67 18.77 -10.36 -4.07
CA ASP A 67 19.61 -10.16 -2.89
C ASP A 67 18.80 -9.67 -1.67
N ASP A 68 17.66 -9.00 -1.91
CA ASP A 68 16.70 -8.61 -0.86
C ASP A 68 16.22 -9.83 -0.05
N TRP A 69 16.31 -11.03 -0.62
CA TRP A 69 15.84 -12.29 -0.03
C TRP A 69 16.97 -13.19 0.45
N LEU A 70 18.22 -12.72 0.52
CA LEU A 70 19.40 -13.54 0.84
C LEU A 70 19.22 -14.38 2.12
N HIS A 71 18.57 -13.83 3.14
CA HIS A 71 18.31 -14.54 4.41
C HIS A 71 16.94 -15.23 4.47
N THR A 72 16.01 -14.86 3.60
CA THR A 72 14.65 -15.45 3.56
C THR A 72 14.62 -16.72 2.71
N ILE A 73 15.38 -16.76 1.60
CA ILE A 73 15.51 -17.95 0.74
C ILE A 73 15.91 -19.18 1.56
N PRO A 74 17.03 -19.21 2.31
CA PRO A 74 17.44 -20.40 3.04
C PRO A 74 16.44 -20.77 4.15
N ALA A 75 15.79 -19.79 4.79
CA ALA A 75 14.79 -20.07 5.82
C ALA A 75 13.56 -20.79 5.23
N LEU A 76 13.04 -20.32 4.10
CA LEU A 76 11.88 -20.93 3.44
C LEU A 76 12.23 -22.21 2.67
N ALA A 77 13.47 -22.35 2.19
CA ALA A 77 13.94 -23.53 1.50
C ALA A 77 14.00 -24.78 2.39
N THR A 78 13.78 -24.65 3.70
CA THR A 78 13.61 -25.81 4.59
C THR A 78 12.35 -26.60 4.26
N ASP A 79 11.26 -25.93 3.88
CA ASP A 79 9.94 -26.53 3.66
C ASP A 79 9.40 -26.36 2.24
N PHE A 80 9.86 -25.34 1.50
CA PHE A 80 9.27 -24.91 0.24
C PHE A 80 10.26 -24.94 -0.93
N HIS A 81 9.72 -25.15 -2.14
CA HIS A 81 10.44 -24.88 -3.38
C HIS A 81 10.42 -23.37 -3.61
N VAL A 82 11.51 -22.70 -3.26
CA VAL A 82 11.64 -21.25 -3.37
C VAL A 82 12.02 -20.88 -4.79
N VAL A 83 11.31 -19.91 -5.36
CA VAL A 83 11.66 -19.25 -6.62
C VAL A 83 11.69 -17.74 -6.35
N ALA A 84 12.88 -17.14 -6.41
CA ALA A 84 13.06 -15.70 -6.43
C ALA A 84 13.54 -15.28 -7.82
N PHE A 85 13.27 -14.05 -8.24
CA PHE A 85 13.71 -13.56 -9.54
C PHE A 85 13.96 -12.06 -9.51
N ASP A 86 14.88 -11.63 -10.36
CA ASP A 86 15.10 -10.22 -10.63
C ASP A 86 14.00 -9.75 -11.59
N LEU A 87 13.23 -8.74 -11.19
CA LEU A 87 12.24 -8.11 -12.07
C LEU A 87 12.95 -7.57 -13.33
N PRO A 88 12.41 -7.80 -14.55
CA PRO A 88 12.90 -7.13 -15.76
C PRO A 88 13.07 -5.62 -15.53
N GLY A 89 14.19 -5.04 -15.95
CA GLY A 89 14.58 -3.69 -15.56
C GLY A 89 15.50 -3.60 -14.34
N PHE A 90 15.65 -4.67 -13.56
CA PHE A 90 16.40 -4.70 -12.29
C PHE A 90 17.39 -5.88 -12.23
N GLY A 91 18.23 -5.90 -11.18
CA GLY A 91 19.16 -7.00 -10.88
C GLY A 91 19.99 -7.47 -12.08
N LYS A 92 19.99 -8.77 -12.34
CA LYS A 92 20.65 -9.44 -13.47
C LYS A 92 19.73 -9.63 -14.68
N SER A 93 18.41 -9.45 -14.53
CA SER A 93 17.46 -9.50 -15.63
C SER A 93 17.72 -8.41 -16.66
N ASP A 94 17.26 -8.67 -17.89
CA ASP A 94 17.41 -7.73 -19.00
C ASP A 94 16.71 -6.41 -18.67
N LYS A 95 17.27 -5.33 -19.21
CA LYS A 95 16.82 -3.95 -18.97
C LYS A 95 16.53 -3.28 -20.30
N GLY A 96 15.58 -2.36 -20.26
CA GLY A 96 15.15 -1.58 -21.40
C GLY A 96 14.03 -0.63 -20.99
N SER A 97 13.27 -0.13 -21.95
CA SER A 97 12.16 0.80 -21.70
C SER A 97 10.81 0.12 -21.86
N GLN A 98 10.64 -1.09 -21.34
CA GLN A 98 9.35 -1.80 -21.38
C GLN A 98 8.34 -1.19 -20.41
N HIS A 99 7.05 -1.51 -20.56
CA HIS A 99 6.01 -1.04 -19.65
C HIS A 99 6.00 -1.86 -18.35
N TYR A 100 6.90 -1.51 -17.42
CA TYR A 100 7.09 -2.14 -16.12
C TYR A 100 5.97 -1.87 -15.09
N SER A 101 4.73 -2.21 -15.42
CA SER A 101 3.60 -2.07 -14.50
C SER A 101 3.43 -3.27 -13.57
N PRO A 102 2.82 -3.08 -12.38
CA PRO A 102 2.45 -4.19 -11.49
C PRO A 102 1.63 -5.28 -12.20
N THR A 103 0.76 -4.88 -13.14
CA THR A 103 -0.03 -5.82 -13.95
C THR A 103 0.83 -6.68 -14.87
N HIS A 104 1.82 -6.11 -15.57
CA HIS A 104 2.72 -6.91 -16.42
C HIS A 104 3.61 -7.83 -15.58
N TYR A 105 4.18 -7.32 -14.48
CA TYR A 105 4.97 -8.18 -13.58
C TYR A 105 4.18 -9.31 -12.94
N ALA A 106 2.88 -9.11 -12.65
CA ALA A 106 2.03 -10.18 -12.15
C ALA A 106 1.86 -11.31 -13.19
N ARG A 107 1.79 -10.99 -14.49
CA ARG A 107 1.79 -11.99 -15.57
C ARG A 107 3.11 -12.74 -15.64
N LEU A 108 4.24 -12.05 -15.45
CA LEU A 108 5.55 -12.70 -15.37
C LEU A 108 5.64 -13.65 -14.18
N ALA A 109 5.20 -13.23 -12.99
CA ALA A 109 5.17 -14.09 -11.81
C ALA A 109 4.31 -15.35 -12.05
N HIS A 110 3.22 -15.24 -12.81
CA HIS A 110 2.40 -16.37 -13.24
C HIS A 110 3.15 -17.31 -14.18
N PHE A 111 3.81 -16.76 -15.20
CA PHE A 111 4.67 -17.53 -16.10
C PHE A 111 5.74 -18.30 -15.34
N LEU A 112 6.44 -17.67 -14.38
CA LEU A 112 7.47 -18.32 -13.58
C LEU A 112 6.89 -19.40 -12.64
N ALA A 113 5.71 -19.16 -12.05
CA ALA A 113 5.02 -20.14 -11.24
C ALA A 113 4.56 -21.37 -12.05
N ASP A 114 4.12 -21.20 -13.30
CA ASP A 114 3.82 -22.31 -14.20
C ASP A 114 5.10 -23.05 -14.62
N HIS A 115 6.14 -22.32 -14.98
CA HIS A 115 7.41 -22.86 -15.46
C HIS A 115 8.12 -23.72 -14.40
N TYR A 116 8.32 -23.19 -13.19
CA TYR A 116 9.10 -23.84 -12.15
C TYR A 116 8.28 -24.71 -11.20
N LEU A 117 7.05 -24.29 -10.88
CA LEU A 117 6.23 -24.98 -9.88
C LEU A 117 5.26 -25.97 -10.51
N LYS A 118 5.04 -25.91 -11.84
CA LYS A 118 4.23 -26.87 -12.61
C LYS A 118 2.84 -27.08 -11.99
N ASN A 119 2.59 -28.24 -11.39
CA ASN A 119 1.30 -28.56 -10.76
C ASN A 119 1.29 -28.37 -9.24
N LYS A 120 2.40 -27.93 -8.64
CA LYS A 120 2.52 -27.75 -7.19
C LYS A 120 1.60 -26.61 -6.73
N PRO A 121 0.93 -26.72 -5.56
CA PRO A 121 0.36 -25.56 -4.90
C PRO A 121 1.48 -24.59 -4.50
N TYR A 122 1.18 -23.30 -4.40
CA TYR A 122 2.21 -22.33 -4.06
C TYR A 122 1.68 -21.08 -3.36
N HIS A 123 2.62 -20.36 -2.76
CA HIS A 123 2.43 -19.10 -2.08
C HIS A 123 3.16 -17.97 -2.79
N VAL A 124 2.79 -16.73 -2.50
CA VAL A 124 3.49 -15.55 -3.02
C VAL A 124 3.81 -14.61 -1.86
N VAL A 125 5.05 -14.15 -1.83
CA VAL A 125 5.57 -13.15 -0.89
C VAL A 125 6.11 -12.00 -1.71
N GLY A 126 5.66 -10.78 -1.42
CA GLY A 126 6.10 -9.58 -2.13
C GLY A 126 6.46 -8.46 -1.17
N HIS A 127 7.57 -7.78 -1.46
CA HIS A 127 8.03 -6.60 -0.72
C HIS A 127 7.85 -5.31 -1.52
N SER A 128 7.32 -4.25 -0.90
CA SER A 128 7.20 -2.92 -1.52
C SER A 128 6.44 -2.97 -2.85
N MET A 129 7.06 -2.60 -3.97
CA MET A 129 6.48 -2.78 -5.32
C MET A 129 6.17 -4.26 -5.61
N GLY A 130 7.01 -5.19 -5.17
CA GLY A 130 6.76 -6.63 -5.21
C GLY A 130 5.51 -7.04 -4.43
N GLY A 131 5.18 -6.33 -3.35
CA GLY A 131 3.91 -6.50 -2.62
C GLY A 131 2.70 -6.09 -3.48
N ALA A 132 2.82 -4.99 -4.21
CA ALA A 132 1.80 -4.54 -5.15
C ALA A 132 1.60 -5.54 -6.30
N ILE A 133 2.71 -6.07 -6.84
CA ILE A 133 2.72 -7.13 -7.85
C ILE A 133 2.06 -8.40 -7.31
N ALA A 134 2.42 -8.83 -6.10
CA ALA A 134 1.85 -10.00 -5.44
C ALA A 134 0.34 -9.85 -5.19
N LEU A 135 -0.12 -8.65 -4.84
CA LEU A 135 -1.54 -8.34 -4.70
C LEU A 135 -2.28 -8.44 -6.05
N ARG A 136 -1.70 -7.89 -7.14
CA ARG A 136 -2.25 -8.01 -8.50
C ARG A 136 -2.30 -9.45 -8.98
N PHE A 137 -1.25 -10.21 -8.69
CA PHE A 137 -1.18 -11.64 -8.95
C PHE A 137 -2.30 -12.40 -8.24
N ALA A 138 -2.44 -12.18 -6.93
CA ALA A 138 -3.44 -12.86 -6.10
C ALA A 138 -4.88 -12.54 -6.54
N ALA A 139 -5.13 -11.33 -7.03
CA ALA A 139 -6.44 -10.89 -7.51
C ALA A 139 -6.94 -11.65 -8.74
N GLN A 140 -6.04 -12.29 -9.49
CA GLN A 140 -6.39 -13.20 -10.59
C GLN A 140 -6.89 -14.57 -10.09
N GLN A 141 -6.80 -14.83 -8.78
CA GLN A 141 -7.16 -16.07 -8.10
C GLN A 141 -6.67 -17.35 -8.82
N PRO A 142 -5.35 -17.52 -9.05
CA PRO A 142 -4.85 -18.74 -9.68
C PRO A 142 -5.22 -19.98 -8.85
N LEU A 143 -5.71 -21.03 -9.49
CA LEU A 143 -6.25 -22.23 -8.80
C LEU A 143 -5.26 -22.87 -7.79
N ARG A 144 -3.96 -22.81 -8.11
CA ARG A 144 -2.86 -23.40 -7.32
C ARG A 144 -2.32 -22.45 -6.24
N PHE A 145 -2.63 -21.17 -6.31
CA PHE A 145 -2.22 -20.17 -5.33
C PHE A 145 -2.99 -20.35 -4.03
N LYS A 146 -2.28 -20.30 -2.90
CA LYS A 146 -2.86 -20.62 -1.58
C LYS A 146 -2.79 -19.49 -0.56
N ARG A 147 -1.67 -18.78 -0.46
CA ARG A 147 -1.47 -17.75 0.60
C ARG A 147 -0.61 -16.60 0.10
N LEU A 148 -0.92 -15.42 0.62
CA LEU A 148 -0.26 -14.16 0.31
C LEU A 148 0.50 -13.63 1.52
N VAL A 149 1.69 -13.09 1.29
CA VAL A 149 2.37 -12.21 2.24
C VAL A 149 2.72 -10.90 1.55
N LEU A 150 2.28 -9.80 2.15
CA LEU A 150 2.55 -8.43 1.69
C LEU A 150 3.45 -7.75 2.72
N ILE A 151 4.67 -7.40 2.34
CA ILE A 151 5.65 -6.74 3.21
C ILE A 151 5.80 -5.30 2.73
N ASP A 152 5.39 -4.32 3.55
CA ASP A 152 5.53 -2.87 3.27
C ASP A 152 5.05 -2.45 1.87
N ALA A 153 3.94 -3.05 1.42
CA ALA A 153 3.45 -2.97 0.05
C ALA A 153 3.19 -1.52 -0.44
N ALA A 154 3.70 -1.18 -1.61
CA ALA A 154 3.57 0.15 -2.20
C ALA A 154 2.34 0.29 -3.11
N GLY A 155 2.02 1.53 -3.52
CA GLY A 155 1.01 1.82 -4.57
C GLY A 155 -0.46 1.80 -4.13
N ILE A 156 -0.76 1.58 -2.85
CA ILE A 156 -2.15 1.46 -2.38
C ILE A 156 -2.82 2.81 -2.09
N LEU A 157 -2.09 3.72 -1.44
CA LEU A 157 -2.59 5.07 -1.19
C LEU A 157 -2.42 5.95 -2.42
N HIS A 158 -3.30 6.94 -2.55
CA HIS A 158 -3.23 7.89 -3.65
C HIS A 158 -1.87 8.59 -3.70
N PRO A 159 -1.27 8.81 -4.89
CA PRO A 159 0.08 9.38 -5.01
C PRO A 159 0.30 10.71 -4.27
N LEU A 160 -0.72 11.58 -4.19
CA LEU A 160 -0.68 12.81 -3.39
C LEU A 160 -0.42 12.57 -1.89
N VAL A 161 -0.91 11.47 -1.35
CA VAL A 161 -0.72 11.10 0.07
C VAL A 161 0.72 10.63 0.27
N ILE A 162 1.21 9.77 -0.62
CA ILE A 162 2.58 9.22 -0.56
C ILE A 162 3.63 10.33 -0.69
N THR A 163 3.47 11.20 -1.68
CA THR A 163 4.39 12.34 -1.89
C THR A 163 4.44 13.29 -0.69
N LYS A 164 3.29 13.60 -0.06
CA LYS A 164 3.24 14.38 1.19
C LYS A 164 3.97 13.66 2.32
N TYR A 165 3.76 12.35 2.46
CA TYR A 165 4.41 11.54 3.49
C TYR A 165 5.94 11.55 3.35
N GLN A 166 6.44 11.30 2.14
CA GLN A 166 7.88 11.31 1.84
C GLN A 166 8.52 12.69 2.02
N ALA A 167 7.82 13.77 1.65
CA ALA A 167 8.30 15.12 1.92
C ALA A 167 8.44 15.39 3.43
N GLY A 168 7.47 14.93 4.22
CA GLY A 168 7.51 15.03 5.69
C GLY A 168 8.68 14.26 6.30
N SER A 169 8.92 13.02 5.87
CA SER A 169 10.02 12.19 6.39
C SER A 169 11.40 12.75 6.05
N VAL A 170 11.56 13.34 4.86
CA VAL A 170 12.78 14.08 4.49
C VAL A 170 12.98 15.30 5.37
N MET A 171 11.92 16.08 5.65
CA MET A 171 12.00 17.25 6.54
C MET A 171 12.38 16.87 7.98
N GLU A 172 11.86 15.75 8.49
CA GLU A 172 12.19 15.24 9.82
C GLU A 172 13.68 14.87 9.94
N ARG A 173 14.24 14.21 8.91
CA ARG A 173 15.68 13.92 8.80
C ARG A 173 16.53 15.17 8.61
N ALA A 174 16.00 16.20 7.94
CA ALA A 174 16.67 17.47 7.70
C ALA A 174 16.56 18.47 8.86
N SER A 175 15.89 18.10 9.96
CA SER A 175 15.64 18.98 11.12
C SER A 175 16.91 19.44 11.87
N GLY A 176 18.09 18.92 11.48
CA GLY A 176 19.42 19.46 11.84
C GLY A 176 19.91 20.68 11.02
N VAL A 177 19.22 21.10 9.95
CA VAL A 177 19.65 22.22 9.08
C VAL A 177 18.47 23.18 8.85
N GLN A 178 18.42 24.27 9.62
CA GLN A 178 17.30 25.25 9.59
C GLN A 178 17.02 25.89 8.22
N GLN A 179 17.95 25.80 7.27
CA GLN A 179 17.90 26.50 5.98
C GLN A 179 16.94 25.87 4.95
N PHE A 180 16.50 24.62 5.15
CA PHE A 180 15.63 23.90 4.19
C PHE A 180 14.12 24.03 4.44
N ARG A 181 13.71 24.52 5.62
CA ARG A 181 12.31 24.52 6.06
C ARG A 181 11.40 25.40 5.19
N GLY A 182 11.88 26.57 4.75
CA GLY A 182 11.09 27.52 3.94
C GLY A 182 11.02 27.24 2.44
N PHE A 183 11.91 26.39 1.90
CA PHE A 183 11.94 26.05 0.47
C PHE A 183 11.05 24.83 0.16
N ALA A 184 11.01 23.86 1.07
CA ALA A 184 10.16 22.66 0.95
C ALA A 184 8.66 22.97 1.12
N GLU A 185 8.28 23.83 2.08
CA GLU A 185 6.88 24.25 2.28
C GLU A 185 6.27 24.97 1.06
N ARG A 186 7.11 25.64 0.25
CA ARG A 186 6.68 26.32 -0.98
C ARG A 186 6.52 25.39 -2.19
N LEU A 187 7.16 24.22 -2.16
CA LEU A 187 7.06 23.18 -3.20
C LEU A 187 6.00 22.11 -2.86
N SER A 188 5.70 21.89 -1.57
CA SER A 188 4.74 20.88 -1.11
C SER A 188 3.29 21.36 -1.23
N GLY A 189 2.50 20.70 -2.08
CA GLY A 189 1.05 20.86 -2.20
C GLY A 189 0.61 21.65 -3.43
N LYS A 190 1.05 22.91 -3.60
CA LYS A 190 0.53 23.79 -4.66
C LYS A 190 0.95 23.39 -6.08
N ILE A 191 2.17 22.89 -6.25
CA ILE A 191 2.67 22.45 -7.58
C ILE A 191 2.06 21.10 -7.97
N LEU A 192 1.82 20.22 -7.00
CA LEU A 192 1.27 18.89 -7.24
C LEU A 192 -0.24 18.93 -7.50
N GLU A 193 -0.98 19.78 -6.77
CA GLU A 193 -2.39 20.09 -7.10
C GLU A 193 -2.54 20.78 -8.47
N GLN A 194 -1.53 21.52 -8.93
CA GLN A 194 -1.50 22.10 -10.27
C GLN A 194 -1.13 21.08 -11.35
N ALA A 195 -0.28 20.09 -11.04
CA ALA A 195 0.09 19.02 -11.97
C ALA A 195 -1.10 18.09 -12.29
N GLU A 196 -1.98 17.81 -11.32
CA GLU A 196 -3.22 17.05 -11.58
C GLU A 196 -4.29 17.83 -12.38
N ARG A 197 -4.09 19.14 -12.60
CA ARG A 197 -4.92 19.94 -13.52
C ARG A 197 -4.40 19.87 -14.97
N LEU A 198 -3.24 19.28 -15.22
CA LEU A 198 -2.73 19.06 -16.57
C LEU A 198 -3.39 17.80 -17.17
N PRO A 199 -3.86 17.82 -18.43
CA PRO A 199 -4.60 16.73 -19.05
C PRO A 199 -3.72 15.54 -19.48
N ILE A 200 -2.53 15.36 -18.90
CA ILE A 200 -1.64 14.23 -19.20
C ILE A 200 -1.67 13.32 -17.99
N SER A 201 -2.33 12.17 -18.12
CA SER A 201 -2.30 11.17 -17.06
C SER A 201 -0.89 10.57 -16.97
N PRO A 202 -0.35 10.37 -15.76
CA PRO A 202 0.86 9.55 -15.55
C PRO A 202 0.85 8.21 -16.31
N THR A 203 -0.34 7.62 -16.49
CA THR A 203 -0.54 6.38 -17.26
C THR A 203 -0.22 6.56 -18.75
N ASP A 204 -0.56 7.70 -19.34
CA ASP A 204 -0.35 7.96 -20.79
C ASP A 204 1.15 7.96 -21.15
N ILE A 205 2.00 8.38 -20.20
CA ILE A 205 3.46 8.41 -20.35
C ILE A 205 4.02 6.98 -20.37
N VAL A 206 3.57 6.12 -19.45
CA VAL A 206 4.08 4.74 -19.35
C VAL A 206 3.48 3.81 -20.40
N ASP A 207 2.29 4.12 -20.94
CA ASP A 207 1.64 3.29 -21.96
C ASP A 207 2.34 3.38 -23.33
N THR A 208 3.02 4.49 -23.63
CA THR A 208 3.69 4.70 -24.93
C THR A 208 5.21 4.54 -24.85
N ALA A 209 5.81 3.87 -25.84
CA ALA A 209 7.27 3.74 -25.92
C ALA A 209 7.97 5.10 -25.99
N LEU A 210 7.41 6.02 -26.78
CA LEU A 210 7.93 7.39 -26.89
C LEU A 210 7.88 8.13 -25.54
N GLY A 211 6.80 7.98 -24.77
CA GLY A 211 6.68 8.58 -23.42
C GLY A 211 7.74 8.03 -22.48
N ARG A 212 7.91 6.70 -22.44
CA ARG A 212 8.94 6.04 -21.62
C ARG A 212 10.36 6.48 -22.01
N ASP A 213 10.68 6.53 -23.29
CA ASP A 213 12.02 6.89 -23.76
C ASP A 213 12.35 8.37 -23.60
N ARG A 214 11.39 9.26 -23.91
CA ARG A 214 11.65 10.71 -23.98
C ARG A 214 11.36 11.46 -22.69
N VAL A 215 10.39 11.00 -21.90
CA VAL A 215 9.99 11.67 -20.64
C VAL A 215 10.68 11.02 -19.44
N LEU A 216 10.90 9.70 -19.49
CA LEU A 216 11.51 8.93 -18.39
C LEU A 216 12.94 8.47 -18.71
N ASP A 217 13.53 8.97 -19.80
CA ASP A 217 14.88 8.65 -20.29
C ASP A 217 15.09 7.13 -20.56
N GLY A 218 14.02 6.36 -20.73
CA GLY A 218 14.06 4.90 -20.81
C GLY A 218 14.47 4.21 -19.51
N GLY A 219 14.54 4.94 -18.39
CA GLY A 219 15.00 4.42 -17.09
C GLY A 219 13.99 3.47 -16.44
N PRO A 220 14.31 2.18 -16.24
CA PRO A 220 13.38 1.19 -15.68
C PRO A 220 12.79 1.59 -14.32
N GLU A 221 13.59 2.20 -13.44
CA GLU A 221 13.16 2.65 -12.12
C GLU A 221 12.06 3.71 -12.21
N LYS A 222 12.23 4.69 -13.12
CA LYS A 222 11.27 5.79 -13.32
C LYS A 222 9.99 5.26 -13.94
N ILE A 223 10.11 4.38 -14.93
CA ILE A 223 8.97 3.75 -15.59
C ILE A 223 8.16 2.92 -14.58
N ALA A 224 8.83 2.07 -13.81
CA ALA A 224 8.18 1.23 -12.81
C ALA A 224 7.54 2.06 -11.68
N ALA A 225 8.22 3.09 -11.19
CA ALA A 225 7.67 3.98 -10.17
C ALA A 225 6.42 4.72 -10.67
N LEU A 226 6.44 5.25 -11.91
CA LEU A 226 5.29 5.95 -12.48
C LEU A 226 4.13 5.00 -12.78
N ALA A 227 4.43 3.81 -13.31
CA ALA A 227 3.42 2.79 -13.57
C ALA A 227 2.77 2.29 -12.27
N LEU A 228 3.55 2.09 -11.21
CA LEU A 228 3.04 1.77 -9.87
C LEU A 228 2.12 2.88 -9.33
N ALA A 229 2.50 4.15 -9.49
CA ALA A 229 1.71 5.28 -9.02
C ALA A 229 0.38 5.45 -9.79
N GLY A 230 0.34 5.02 -11.05
CA GLY A 230 -0.87 5.04 -11.88
C GLY A 230 -1.81 3.84 -11.70
N GLU A 231 -1.39 2.82 -10.95
CA GLU A 231 -2.11 1.55 -10.83
C GLU A 231 -3.21 1.63 -9.75
N ASN A 232 -4.46 1.31 -10.11
CA ASN A 232 -5.58 1.32 -9.16
C ASN A 232 -5.86 -0.08 -8.57
N PHE A 233 -5.43 -0.30 -7.32
CA PHE A 233 -5.58 -1.59 -6.63
C PHE A 233 -6.94 -1.83 -5.98
N SER A 234 -7.91 -0.92 -6.09
CA SER A 234 -9.19 -1.02 -5.36
C SER A 234 -9.91 -2.35 -5.58
N TYR A 235 -9.96 -2.83 -6.83
CA TYR A 235 -10.54 -4.14 -7.15
C TYR A 235 -9.71 -5.31 -6.62
N ALA A 236 -8.38 -5.23 -6.71
CA ALA A 236 -7.51 -6.32 -6.24
C ALA A 236 -7.62 -6.51 -4.73
N ILE A 237 -7.73 -5.41 -3.96
CA ILE A 237 -7.92 -5.45 -2.51
C ILE A 237 -9.23 -6.15 -2.14
N SER A 238 -10.32 -5.87 -2.85
CA SER A 238 -11.63 -6.45 -2.55
C SER A 238 -11.81 -7.87 -3.09
N SER A 239 -11.05 -8.27 -4.11
CA SER A 239 -11.22 -9.57 -4.78
C SER A 239 -10.35 -10.70 -4.22
N VAL A 240 -9.26 -10.40 -3.49
CA VAL A 240 -8.37 -11.43 -2.95
C VAL A 240 -9.01 -12.13 -1.76
N THR A 241 -9.32 -13.41 -1.93
CA THR A 241 -9.88 -14.29 -0.89
C THR A 241 -8.84 -15.23 -0.27
N ALA A 242 -7.59 -15.21 -0.74
CA ALA A 242 -6.54 -16.02 -0.14
C ALA A 242 -6.17 -15.47 1.26
N PRO A 243 -5.90 -16.35 2.25
CA PRO A 243 -5.31 -15.96 3.53
C PRO A 243 -4.07 -15.08 3.34
N THR A 244 -4.16 -13.86 3.85
CA THR A 244 -3.16 -12.82 3.63
C THR A 244 -2.54 -12.38 4.96
N LEU A 245 -1.21 -12.39 5.02
CA LEU A 245 -0.45 -11.73 6.06
C LEU A 245 0.10 -10.42 5.53
N VAL A 246 -0.25 -9.32 6.18
CA VAL A 246 0.35 -8.00 5.94
C VAL A 246 1.40 -7.77 7.03
N LEU A 247 2.66 -7.60 6.63
CA LEU A 247 3.78 -7.24 7.49
C LEU A 247 4.17 -5.80 7.22
N TRP A 248 4.45 -5.04 8.28
CA TRP A 248 4.84 -3.64 8.15
C TRP A 248 5.87 -3.22 9.19
N GLY A 249 6.92 -2.52 8.78
CA GLY A 249 7.81 -1.83 9.70
C GLY A 249 7.14 -0.62 10.36
N ASP A 250 7.26 -0.48 11.68
CA ASP A 250 6.69 0.66 12.40
C ASP A 250 7.38 2.00 12.09
N ASN A 251 8.61 1.96 11.57
CA ASN A 251 9.44 3.10 11.19
C ASN A 251 9.61 3.20 9.66
N ASP A 252 8.71 2.61 8.85
CA ASP A 252 8.78 2.72 7.39
C ASP A 252 8.58 4.17 6.94
N LEU A 253 9.66 4.84 6.52
CA LEU A 253 9.66 6.22 6.03
C LEU A 253 9.48 6.36 4.51
N VAL A 254 9.26 5.24 3.81
CA VAL A 254 9.03 5.17 2.36
C VAL A 254 7.54 5.04 2.07
N VAL A 255 6.88 4.09 2.74
CA VAL A 255 5.43 3.85 2.63
C VAL A 255 4.81 3.87 4.03
N PRO A 256 3.80 4.71 4.28
CA PRO A 256 3.26 4.85 5.62
C PRO A 256 2.57 3.56 6.09
N LEU A 257 2.74 3.20 7.38
CA LEU A 257 1.98 2.13 8.06
C LEU A 257 0.46 2.23 7.87
N ARG A 258 -0.04 3.43 7.59
CA ARG A 258 -1.43 3.68 7.18
C ARG A 258 -1.87 2.76 6.05
N THR A 259 -0.98 2.43 5.11
CA THR A 259 -1.24 1.50 4.02
C THR A 259 -1.51 0.08 4.52
N GLY A 260 -0.67 -0.45 5.41
CA GLY A 260 -0.88 -1.78 6.00
C GLY A 260 -2.20 -1.88 6.76
N LYS A 261 -2.58 -0.82 7.48
CA LYS A 261 -3.88 -0.72 8.15
C LYS A 261 -5.05 -0.77 7.16
N VAL A 262 -4.92 -0.12 6.00
CA VAL A 262 -5.95 -0.14 4.95
C VAL A 262 -6.09 -1.53 4.35
N LEU A 263 -4.98 -2.18 4.00
CA LEU A 263 -5.00 -3.54 3.46
C LEU A 263 -5.68 -4.52 4.41
N ALA A 264 -5.27 -4.53 5.68
CA ALA A 264 -5.84 -5.44 6.68
C ALA A 264 -7.34 -5.22 6.93
N ALA A 265 -7.83 -3.98 6.81
CA ALA A 265 -9.23 -3.68 7.05
C ALA A 265 -10.13 -3.86 5.82
N ARG A 266 -9.57 -3.91 4.60
CA ARG A 266 -10.33 -3.96 3.34
C ARG A 266 -10.21 -5.29 2.60
N MET A 267 -9.18 -6.07 2.87
CA MET A 267 -9.07 -7.43 2.33
C MET A 267 -9.84 -8.41 3.23
N PRO A 268 -10.69 -9.29 2.67
CA PRO A 268 -11.57 -10.19 3.44
C PRO A 268 -10.86 -11.09 4.46
N HIS A 269 -9.66 -11.56 4.13
CA HIS A 269 -8.90 -12.53 4.93
C HIS A 269 -7.47 -12.05 5.18
N ALA A 270 -7.30 -10.77 5.49
CA ALA A 270 -6.00 -10.20 5.85
C ALA A 270 -5.87 -9.93 7.34
N ARG A 271 -4.65 -10.12 7.86
CA ARG A 271 -4.25 -9.64 9.19
C ARG A 271 -2.98 -8.81 9.08
N LEU A 272 -2.86 -7.78 9.91
CA LEU A 272 -1.67 -6.95 10.02
C LEU A 272 -0.82 -7.41 11.21
N GLU A 273 0.45 -7.66 10.97
CA GLU A 273 1.49 -7.72 12.01
C GLU A 273 2.45 -6.56 11.82
N ILE A 274 2.70 -5.83 12.90
CA ILE A 274 3.69 -4.75 12.91
C ILE A 274 5.01 -5.33 13.40
N ILE A 275 6.07 -5.09 12.63
CA ILE A 275 7.44 -5.42 12.99
C ILE A 275 8.02 -4.18 13.66
N THR A 276 8.21 -4.27 14.97
CA THR A 276 8.78 -3.19 15.78
C THR A 276 10.24 -2.95 15.43
N ASP A 277 10.68 -1.71 15.56
CA ASP A 277 12.06 -1.29 15.28
C ASP A 277 12.51 -1.67 13.86
N SER A 278 11.62 -1.52 12.87
CA SER A 278 11.91 -1.78 11.46
C SER A 278 11.40 -0.66 10.57
N GLY A 279 12.22 -0.27 9.61
CA GLY A 279 11.89 0.59 8.48
C GLY A 279 11.31 -0.20 7.30
N HIS A 280 11.67 0.24 6.08
CA HIS A 280 11.06 -0.24 4.84
C HIS A 280 11.56 -1.61 4.39
N VAL A 281 12.65 -2.16 4.97
CA VAL A 281 13.22 -3.44 4.54
C VAL A 281 13.34 -4.43 5.70
N PRO A 282 12.22 -4.88 6.31
CA PRO A 282 12.27 -5.72 7.51
C PRO A 282 12.95 -7.08 7.32
N MET A 283 13.08 -7.56 6.09
CA MET A 283 13.79 -8.80 5.78
C MET A 283 15.31 -8.68 6.00
N LEU A 284 15.85 -7.46 5.98
CA LEU A 284 17.25 -7.16 6.28
C LEU A 284 17.44 -6.58 7.69
N GLU A 285 16.44 -5.86 8.21
CA GLU A 285 16.54 -5.16 9.50
C GLU A 285 16.09 -6.04 10.69
N GLN A 286 15.07 -6.87 10.48
CA GLN A 286 14.43 -7.72 11.49
C GLN A 286 14.25 -9.15 10.95
N THR A 287 15.33 -9.69 10.37
CA THR A 287 15.37 -10.93 9.60
C THR A 287 14.73 -12.12 10.30
N GLU A 288 15.13 -12.45 11.53
CA GLU A 288 14.61 -13.62 12.24
C GLU A 288 13.12 -13.47 12.52
N ARG A 289 12.69 -12.26 12.90
CA ARG A 289 11.28 -11.96 13.21
C ARG A 289 10.42 -12.09 11.95
N LEU A 290 10.87 -11.51 10.84
CA LEU A 290 10.18 -11.60 9.57
C LEU A 290 10.08 -13.06 9.11
N ASN A 291 11.21 -13.78 9.06
CA ASN A 291 11.24 -15.17 8.59
C ASN A 291 10.34 -16.08 9.44
N ALA A 292 10.29 -15.88 10.76
CA ALA A 292 9.40 -16.63 11.65
C ALA A 292 7.92 -16.35 11.35
N LEU A 293 7.53 -15.08 11.15
CA LEU A 293 6.15 -14.69 10.84
C LEU A 293 5.71 -15.21 9.47
N VAL A 294 6.57 -15.09 8.45
CA VAL A 294 6.32 -15.61 7.10
C VAL A 294 6.16 -17.12 7.15
N SER A 295 7.13 -17.85 7.71
CA SER A 295 7.08 -19.32 7.76
C SER A 295 5.84 -19.82 8.51
N LYS A 296 5.52 -19.21 9.66
CA LYS A 296 4.30 -19.54 10.42
C LYS A 296 3.03 -19.38 9.58
N HIS A 297 2.93 -18.32 8.78
CA HIS A 297 1.76 -18.09 7.93
C HIS A 297 1.67 -19.10 6.79
N LEU A 298 2.79 -19.39 6.13
CA LEU A 298 2.83 -20.30 4.99
C LEU A 298 2.56 -21.76 5.40
N LEU A 299 3.04 -22.18 6.57
CA LEU A 299 2.89 -23.53 7.11
C LEU A 299 1.58 -23.79 7.84
N ALA A 300 0.78 -22.75 8.15
CA ALA A 300 -0.45 -22.93 8.90
C ALA A 300 -1.44 -23.87 8.18
N SER A 301 -2.14 -24.72 8.94
CA SER A 301 -3.27 -25.51 8.44
C SER A 301 -4.50 -24.61 8.20
N ASP A 302 -5.42 -25.07 7.36
CA ASP A 302 -6.64 -24.31 7.05
C ASP A 302 -7.55 -24.16 8.29
N ASP A 303 -7.53 -25.12 9.22
CA ASP A 303 -8.29 -25.06 10.47
C ASP A 303 -7.82 -23.93 11.41
N VAL A 304 -6.51 -23.80 11.59
CA VAL A 304 -5.91 -22.71 12.39
C VAL A 304 -6.23 -21.35 11.77
N GLN A 305 -6.35 -21.27 10.44
CA GLN A 305 -6.74 -20.06 9.74
C GLN A 305 -8.22 -19.73 9.92
N ALA A 306 -9.11 -20.74 9.89
CA ALA A 306 -10.53 -20.52 10.15
C ALA A 306 -10.77 -19.91 11.54
N GLU A 307 -9.98 -20.26 12.55
CA GLU A 307 -10.00 -19.62 13.87
C GLU A 307 -9.51 -18.16 13.82
N TYR A 308 -8.44 -17.86 13.09
CA TYR A 308 -7.95 -16.49 12.91
C TYR A 308 -8.93 -15.58 12.16
N TYR A 309 -9.74 -16.14 11.26
CA TYR A 309 -10.68 -15.41 10.39
C TYR A 309 -12.16 -15.57 10.78
N GLN A 310 -12.47 -16.28 11.88
CA GLN A 310 -13.83 -16.37 12.38
C GLN A 310 -14.35 -14.96 12.67
N GLN A 311 -15.45 -14.63 11.98
CA GLN A 311 -16.00 -13.29 11.84
C GLN A 311 -16.27 -12.64 13.20
N ALA A 312 -16.00 -11.33 13.24
CA ALA A 312 -16.58 -10.43 14.21
C ALA A 312 -18.05 -10.82 14.42
N SER A 313 -18.42 -11.15 15.67
CA SER A 313 -19.83 -11.27 16.04
C SER A 313 -20.57 -10.04 15.52
N PRO A 314 -21.84 -10.16 15.08
CA PRO A 314 -22.63 -9.00 14.69
C PRO A 314 -22.43 -7.92 15.74
N LEU A 315 -21.89 -6.76 15.32
CA LEU A 315 -21.61 -5.69 16.26
C LEU A 315 -22.94 -5.38 16.98
N PRO A 316 -22.96 -5.31 18.32
CA PRO A 316 -24.18 -5.02 19.05
C PRO A 316 -24.80 -3.74 18.49
N GLU A 317 -26.13 -3.71 18.43
CA GLU A 317 -26.89 -2.59 17.87
C GLU A 317 -26.38 -1.27 18.46
N PHE A 318 -26.00 -0.34 17.59
CA PHE A 318 -25.38 0.91 18.01
C PHE A 318 -26.39 1.75 18.81
N ALA A 319 -26.18 1.82 20.13
CA ALA A 319 -26.95 2.65 21.05
C ALA A 319 -26.01 3.19 22.13
N SER A 320 -25.58 4.45 21.97
CA SER A 320 -24.81 5.18 22.97
C SER A 320 -25.46 6.53 23.23
N GLU A 321 -25.48 6.94 24.49
CA GLU A 321 -25.90 8.29 24.92
C GLU A 321 -24.71 9.23 25.15
N ARG A 322 -23.48 8.71 25.08
CA ARG A 322 -22.26 9.45 25.38
C ARG A 322 -22.04 10.56 24.35
N VAL A 323 -21.75 11.78 24.82
CA VAL A 323 -21.38 12.90 23.95
C VAL A 323 -19.92 13.27 24.19
N GLY A 324 -19.16 13.42 23.11
CA GLY A 324 -17.79 13.92 23.12
C GLY A 324 -17.76 15.38 22.71
N ALA A 325 -16.90 16.18 23.35
CA ALA A 325 -16.70 17.57 22.97
C ALA A 325 -15.24 18.00 23.09
N CYS A 326 -14.82 18.89 22.19
CA CYS A 326 -13.54 19.58 22.22
C CYS A 326 -13.75 21.05 21.83
N SER A 327 -13.18 21.98 22.61
CA SER A 327 -13.26 23.42 22.32
C SER A 327 -11.93 24.10 22.61
N GLY A 328 -11.19 24.49 21.57
CA GLY A 328 -9.89 25.17 21.70
C GLY A 328 -8.76 24.30 22.27
N GLU A 329 -8.96 22.97 22.34
CA GLU A 329 -8.00 22.05 22.95
C GLU A 329 -7.13 21.36 21.89
N SER A 330 -6.01 20.78 22.34
CA SER A 330 -5.11 19.99 21.50
C SER A 330 -4.82 18.61 22.08
N GLY A 331 -4.62 17.62 21.23
CA GLY A 331 -4.13 16.28 21.63
C GLY A 331 -5.18 15.39 22.29
N LYS A 332 -6.46 15.76 22.25
CA LYS A 332 -7.56 14.96 22.82
C LYS A 332 -7.75 13.65 22.06
N VAL A 333 -8.06 12.57 22.79
CA VAL A 333 -8.32 11.23 22.23
C VAL A 333 -9.74 10.79 22.55
N PHE A 334 -10.49 10.36 21.54
CA PHE A 334 -11.83 9.78 21.65
C PHE A 334 -11.79 8.31 21.23
N GLU A 335 -12.39 7.44 22.04
CA GLU A 335 -12.41 5.99 21.82
C GLU A 335 -13.70 5.38 22.41
N GLY A 336 -14.25 4.37 21.72
CA GLY A 336 -15.53 3.75 22.04
C GLY A 336 -16.74 4.44 21.40
N ASP A 337 -17.94 4.13 21.89
CA ASP A 337 -19.20 4.55 21.26
C ASP A 337 -19.70 5.91 21.76
N TYR A 338 -20.11 6.78 20.84
CA TYR A 338 -20.65 8.11 21.13
C TYR A 338 -21.91 8.37 20.32
N ARG A 339 -22.95 8.89 20.98
CA ARG A 339 -24.11 9.47 20.28
C ARG A 339 -23.68 10.55 19.30
N ALA A 340 -22.81 11.44 19.76
CA ALA A 340 -22.27 12.53 18.96
C ALA A 340 -20.90 12.98 19.48
N ILE A 341 -20.09 13.52 18.59
CA ILE A 341 -18.87 14.25 18.93
C ILE A 341 -18.88 15.60 18.22
N GLU A 342 -18.66 16.69 18.97
CA GLU A 342 -18.52 18.04 18.42
C GLU A 342 -17.11 18.59 18.73
N LEU A 343 -16.41 19.03 17.69
CA LEU A 343 -15.07 19.60 17.78
C LEU A 343 -15.06 21.01 17.22
N ARG A 344 -14.53 21.97 17.98
CA ARG A 344 -14.43 23.38 17.59
C ARG A 344 -13.05 23.94 17.94
N ASP A 345 -12.39 24.51 16.94
CA ASP A 345 -11.07 25.14 17.09
C ASP A 345 -10.01 24.21 17.72
N CYS A 346 -10.11 22.91 17.42
CA CYS A 346 -9.29 21.88 18.04
C CYS A 346 -8.18 21.37 17.12
N SER A 347 -7.05 20.99 17.70
CA SER A 347 -5.89 20.51 16.93
C SER A 347 -5.36 19.17 17.42
N ASN A 348 -4.76 18.40 16.51
CA ASN A 348 -4.14 17.10 16.85
C ASN A 348 -5.11 16.13 17.56
N ILE A 349 -6.39 16.14 17.17
CA ILE A 349 -7.39 15.26 17.76
C ILE A 349 -7.26 13.87 17.16
N THR A 350 -7.35 12.85 18.01
CA THR A 350 -7.38 11.46 17.57
C THR A 350 -8.73 10.84 17.93
N ILE A 351 -9.39 10.24 16.95
CA ILE A 351 -10.54 9.39 17.17
C ILE A 351 -10.16 8.01 16.67
N ARG A 352 -10.30 6.97 17.49
CA ARG A 352 -9.94 5.62 17.09
C ARG A 352 -10.87 4.57 17.69
N ASN A 353 -11.08 3.47 16.96
CA ASN A 353 -11.88 2.33 17.42
C ASN A 353 -13.22 2.79 18.02
N ALA A 354 -13.93 3.63 17.25
CA ALA A 354 -15.11 4.34 17.74
C ALA A 354 -16.30 4.12 16.81
N ARG A 355 -17.50 4.17 17.38
CA ARG A 355 -18.75 4.29 16.61
C ARG A 355 -19.44 5.58 17.03
N ILE A 356 -19.82 6.40 16.05
CA ILE A 356 -20.33 7.74 16.31
C ILE A 356 -21.66 7.91 15.58
N GLY A 357 -22.68 8.41 16.26
CA GLY A 357 -23.96 8.72 15.59
C GLY A 357 -23.82 9.93 14.66
N GLN A 358 -23.22 11.01 15.16
CA GLN A 358 -22.92 12.20 14.35
C GLN A 358 -21.58 12.82 14.75
N LEU A 359 -20.76 13.18 13.76
CA LEU A 359 -19.49 13.87 13.99
C LEU A 359 -19.53 15.26 13.35
N THR A 360 -19.35 16.29 14.18
CA THR A 360 -19.28 17.69 13.75
C THR A 360 -17.88 18.24 14.01
N VAL A 361 -17.25 18.77 12.97
CA VAL A 361 -15.86 19.24 13.01
C VAL A 361 -15.77 20.64 12.42
N LEU A 362 -15.42 21.62 13.25
CA LEU A 362 -15.38 23.03 12.87
C LEU A 362 -14.00 23.61 13.20
N ASN A 363 -13.35 24.24 12.22
CA ASN A 363 -12.02 24.85 12.37
C ASN A 363 -10.99 23.91 13.03
N SER A 364 -11.04 22.61 12.73
CA SER A 364 -10.29 21.61 13.51
C SER A 364 -9.43 20.70 12.65
N ARG A 365 -8.42 20.09 13.28
CA ARG A 365 -7.56 19.07 12.68
C ARG A 365 -7.60 17.77 13.47
N LEU A 366 -7.89 16.68 12.78
CA LEU A 366 -8.05 15.37 13.40
C LEU A 366 -7.66 14.20 12.51
N ASN A 367 -7.36 13.08 13.16
CA ASN A 367 -7.16 11.77 12.56
C ASN A 367 -8.21 10.79 13.10
N LEU A 368 -8.88 10.08 12.19
CA LEU A 368 -9.78 8.98 12.49
C LEU A 368 -9.11 7.66 12.07
N THR A 369 -9.23 6.62 12.89
CA THR A 369 -8.76 5.27 12.53
C THR A 369 -9.72 4.19 13.02
N ASN A 370 -10.18 3.33 12.12
CA ASN A 370 -11.16 2.28 12.43
C ASN A 370 -12.39 2.87 13.15
N THR A 371 -12.98 3.91 12.56
CA THR A 371 -14.11 4.63 13.14
C THR A 371 -15.30 4.57 12.21
N ASP A 372 -16.44 4.10 12.72
CA ASP A 372 -17.70 4.11 11.99
C ASP A 372 -18.55 5.30 12.43
N ILE A 373 -19.19 5.96 11.46
CA ILE A 373 -20.07 7.10 11.68
C ILE A 373 -21.43 6.76 11.08
N VAL A 374 -22.43 6.52 11.92
CA VAL A 374 -23.75 6.02 11.53
C VAL A 374 -24.79 7.13 11.73
N GLY A 375 -24.76 8.12 10.84
CA GLY A 375 -25.69 9.24 10.84
C GLY A 375 -27.07 8.87 10.31
N LYS A 376 -28.10 9.59 10.80
CA LYS A 376 -29.45 9.55 10.20
C LYS A 376 -29.54 10.47 8.98
N ASP A 377 -29.26 11.77 9.20
CA ASP A 377 -29.32 12.79 8.14
C ASP A 377 -27.93 13.06 7.56
N VAL A 378 -26.98 13.53 8.38
CA VAL A 378 -25.57 13.73 8.00
C VAL A 378 -24.68 12.92 8.93
N GLY A 379 -23.76 12.13 8.37
CA GLY A 379 -22.78 11.37 9.15
C GLY A 379 -21.69 12.29 9.73
N LEU A 380 -20.88 12.84 8.82
CA LEU A 380 -19.80 13.77 9.14
C LEU A 380 -20.09 15.16 8.55
N LEU A 381 -20.12 16.18 9.41
CA LEU A 381 -20.12 17.58 9.00
C LEU A 381 -18.75 18.19 9.27
N ALA A 382 -18.10 18.71 8.23
CA ALA A 382 -16.81 19.37 8.30
C ALA A 382 -16.88 20.81 7.76
N ASP A 383 -16.38 21.77 8.53
CA ASP A 383 -16.23 23.16 8.10
C ASP A 383 -14.83 23.67 8.44
N ASN A 384 -14.15 24.25 7.45
CA ASN A 384 -12.81 24.81 7.55
C ASN A 384 -11.81 23.89 8.30
N SER A 385 -11.85 22.59 7.99
CA SER A 385 -11.17 21.55 8.76
C SER A 385 -10.25 20.67 7.91
N ASP A 386 -9.24 20.06 8.53
CA ASP A 386 -8.32 19.10 7.91
C ASP A 386 -8.47 17.73 8.59
N ILE A 387 -9.03 16.77 7.86
CA ILE A 387 -9.48 15.48 8.38
C ILE A 387 -8.77 14.36 7.64
N THR A 388 -8.06 13.49 8.36
CA THR A 388 -7.53 12.25 7.80
C THR A 388 -8.30 11.06 8.36
N ILE A 389 -8.82 10.19 7.50
CA ILE A 389 -9.58 8.99 7.90
C ILE A 389 -8.86 7.75 7.35
N THR A 390 -8.61 6.78 8.24
CA THR A 390 -8.00 5.49 7.90
C THR A 390 -8.94 4.38 8.34
N ASN A 391 -9.62 3.77 7.37
CA ASN A 391 -10.69 2.79 7.59
C ASN A 391 -11.89 3.34 8.34
N GLY A 392 -13.02 2.66 8.12
CA GLY A 392 -14.30 3.01 8.71
C GLY A 392 -15.41 2.98 7.68
N GLU A 393 -16.63 3.09 8.18
CA GLU A 393 -17.83 3.28 7.39
C GLU A 393 -18.52 4.57 7.82
N ILE A 394 -18.93 5.40 6.86
CA ILE A 394 -19.66 6.63 7.13
C ILE A 394 -20.98 6.53 6.37
N SER A 395 -22.08 6.68 7.08
CA SER A 395 -23.43 6.60 6.51
C SER A 395 -24.33 7.76 6.95
N GLY A 396 -25.32 8.06 6.12
CA GLY A 396 -26.38 9.03 6.40
C GLY A 396 -27.29 9.25 5.18
N GLY A 397 -28.21 10.21 5.29
CA GLY A 397 -28.79 10.87 4.11
C GLY A 397 -27.67 11.37 3.20
N ILE A 398 -26.79 12.19 3.77
CA ILE A 398 -25.49 12.54 3.22
C ILE A 398 -24.40 11.98 4.12
N ALA A 399 -23.52 11.11 3.61
CA ALA A 399 -22.49 10.51 4.47
C ALA A 399 -21.47 11.56 4.94
N ILE A 400 -20.97 12.43 4.05
CA ILE A 400 -20.09 13.55 4.40
C ILE A 400 -20.60 14.86 3.78
N THR A 401 -20.74 15.88 4.61
CA THR A 401 -20.88 17.28 4.16
C THR A 401 -19.62 18.05 4.54
N ALA A 402 -19.01 18.73 3.57
CA ALA A 402 -17.78 19.49 3.78
C ALA A 402 -17.83 20.89 3.16
N GLU A 403 -17.46 21.91 3.94
CA GLU A 403 -17.26 23.28 3.48
C GLU A 403 -15.83 23.74 3.77
N SER A 404 -15.17 24.35 2.77
CA SER A 404 -13.81 24.91 2.87
C SER A 404 -12.80 23.96 3.53
N SER A 405 -12.99 22.64 3.37
CA SER A 405 -12.29 21.62 4.15
C SER A 405 -11.42 20.73 3.27
N ARG A 406 -10.45 20.06 3.89
CA ARG A 406 -9.62 19.03 3.28
C ARG A 406 -9.87 17.70 3.95
N LEU A 407 -10.18 16.68 3.16
CA LEU A 407 -10.38 15.32 3.63
C LEU A 407 -9.47 14.35 2.88
N ASP A 408 -8.72 13.54 3.63
CA ASP A 408 -7.90 12.44 3.12
C ASP A 408 -8.51 11.12 3.63
N LEU A 409 -9.18 10.40 2.73
CA LEU A 409 -9.97 9.21 3.01
C LEU A 409 -9.27 7.98 2.45
N ALA A 410 -8.82 7.07 3.32
CA ALA A 410 -8.20 5.82 2.90
C ALA A 410 -8.96 4.60 3.44
N GLY A 411 -9.37 3.70 2.54
CA GLY A 411 -10.13 2.50 2.90
C GLY A 411 -11.51 2.78 3.51
N VAL A 412 -12.11 3.95 3.23
CA VAL A 412 -13.40 4.35 3.81
C VAL A 412 -14.56 3.83 2.95
N ARG A 413 -15.61 3.31 3.58
CA ARG A 413 -16.89 3.01 2.91
C ARG A 413 -17.87 4.17 3.16
N LEU A 414 -18.39 4.76 2.09
CA LEU A 414 -19.32 5.89 2.15
C LEU A 414 -20.68 5.47 1.63
N ASN A 415 -21.70 5.52 2.49
CA ASN A 415 -23.05 5.05 2.21
C ASN A 415 -24.05 6.19 2.41
N GLY A 416 -24.48 6.81 1.31
CA GLY A 416 -25.45 7.90 1.31
C GLY A 416 -26.77 7.48 0.71
N THR A 417 -27.90 7.73 1.38
CA THR A 417 -29.23 7.49 0.75
C THR A 417 -29.63 8.61 -0.20
N GLN A 418 -29.05 9.80 -0.07
CA GLN A 418 -29.20 10.95 -0.97
C GLN A 418 -27.90 11.20 -1.74
N ALA A 419 -26.79 11.41 -1.03
CA ALA A 419 -25.45 11.59 -1.62
C ALA A 419 -24.39 10.99 -0.69
N ALA A 420 -23.29 10.49 -1.22
CA ALA A 420 -22.18 10.05 -0.38
C ALA A 420 -21.35 11.22 0.12
N VAL A 421 -21.15 12.22 -0.73
CA VAL A 421 -20.43 13.45 -0.35
C VAL A 421 -21.14 14.65 -0.94
N SER A 422 -21.34 15.68 -0.12
CA SER A 422 -21.69 17.04 -0.56
C SER A 422 -20.57 17.99 -0.17
N GLY A 423 -20.02 18.72 -1.15
CA GLY A 423 -18.80 19.49 -0.97
C GLY A 423 -18.90 20.90 -1.55
N VAL A 424 -18.57 21.90 -0.72
CA VAL A 424 -18.44 23.32 -1.11
C VAL A 424 -17.01 23.76 -0.88
N ASN A 425 -16.33 24.24 -1.94
CA ASN A 425 -14.93 24.67 -1.93
C ASN A 425 -13.98 23.72 -1.15
N SER A 426 -14.20 22.41 -1.29
CA SER A 426 -13.55 21.40 -0.46
C SER A 426 -12.74 20.42 -1.30
N LYS A 427 -11.67 19.88 -0.70
CA LYS A 427 -10.74 18.96 -1.34
C LYS A 427 -10.86 17.58 -0.72
N PHE A 428 -11.01 16.57 -1.56
CA PHE A 428 -11.09 15.18 -1.16
C PHE A 428 -9.99 14.37 -1.86
N ILE A 429 -9.25 13.59 -1.08
CA ILE A 429 -8.35 12.56 -1.61
C ILE A 429 -8.95 11.22 -1.21
N PHE A 430 -9.36 10.42 -2.19
CA PHE A 430 -9.82 9.06 -1.97
C PHE A 430 -8.71 8.09 -2.31
N SER A 431 -8.35 7.23 -1.35
CA SER A 431 -7.44 6.11 -1.54
C SER A 431 -8.22 4.82 -1.31
N VAL A 432 -8.44 4.04 -2.39
CA VAL A 432 -9.10 2.72 -2.35
C VAL A 432 -10.37 2.70 -1.49
N SER A 433 -11.14 3.79 -1.57
CA SER A 433 -12.39 3.94 -0.83
C SER A 433 -13.55 3.43 -1.67
N GLN A 434 -14.68 3.14 -1.04
CA GLN A 434 -15.89 2.70 -1.71
C GLN A 434 -17.01 3.69 -1.47
N VAL A 435 -17.82 3.91 -2.49
CA VAL A 435 -18.97 4.78 -2.45
C VAL A 435 -20.22 4.01 -2.88
N SER A 436 -21.33 4.29 -2.21
CA SER A 436 -22.66 3.83 -2.56
C SER A 436 -23.65 4.97 -2.30
N SER A 437 -24.18 5.55 -3.37
CA SER A 437 -25.23 6.56 -3.37
C SER A 437 -26.11 6.40 -4.63
N PRO A 438 -27.29 7.05 -4.69
CA PRO A 438 -28.09 7.12 -5.92
C PRO A 438 -27.33 7.70 -7.13
N HIS A 439 -26.30 8.51 -6.89
CA HIS A 439 -25.52 9.19 -7.93
C HIS A 439 -24.27 8.42 -8.35
N LYS A 440 -23.66 7.64 -7.44
CA LYS A 440 -22.45 6.90 -7.72
C LYS A 440 -22.32 5.65 -6.85
N THR A 441 -21.96 4.54 -7.48
CA THR A 441 -21.56 3.31 -6.78
C THR A 441 -20.24 2.80 -7.35
N GLY A 442 -19.32 2.38 -6.49
CA GLY A 442 -18.06 1.75 -6.90
C GLY A 442 -16.87 2.17 -6.04
N HIS A 443 -15.68 2.01 -6.60
CA HIS A 443 -14.43 2.36 -5.94
C HIS A 443 -13.96 3.78 -6.33
N LEU A 444 -13.35 4.48 -5.37
CA LEU A 444 -12.74 5.79 -5.53
C LEU A 444 -11.25 5.71 -5.15
N HIS A 445 -10.39 6.01 -6.13
CA HIS A 445 -8.96 6.23 -5.95
C HIS A 445 -8.60 7.48 -6.78
N VAL A 446 -8.89 8.66 -6.24
CA VAL A 446 -8.90 9.91 -7.00
C VAL A 446 -8.80 11.13 -6.07
N PHE A 447 -8.24 12.22 -6.57
CA PHE A 447 -8.37 13.55 -5.99
C PHE A 447 -9.53 14.32 -6.62
N LYS A 448 -10.37 14.94 -5.79
CA LYS A 448 -11.47 15.80 -6.24
C LYS A 448 -11.43 17.16 -5.53
N ASN A 449 -11.49 18.23 -6.30
CA ASN A 449 -11.71 19.59 -5.81
C ASN A 449 -13.15 19.97 -6.14
N MET A 450 -14.00 20.05 -5.12
CA MET A 450 -15.45 20.24 -5.25
C MET A 450 -15.80 21.71 -5.01
N GLY A 451 -16.40 22.35 -6.01
CA GLY A 451 -16.82 23.76 -5.93
C GLY A 451 -18.17 23.92 -5.22
N ASN A 452 -19.20 23.25 -5.73
CA ASN A 452 -20.51 23.07 -5.13
C ASN A 452 -21.18 21.86 -5.81
N GLU A 453 -20.85 20.66 -5.35
CA GLU A 453 -21.15 19.41 -6.04
C GLU A 453 -21.53 18.29 -5.06
N GLU A 454 -22.19 17.26 -5.59
CA GLU A 454 -22.49 16.02 -4.88
C GLU A 454 -21.88 14.80 -5.60
N LEU A 455 -21.60 13.73 -4.84
CA LEU A 455 -21.06 12.45 -5.32
C LEU A 455 -21.90 11.26 -4.89
#